data_AF-A0AAE0VM69-F1
#
_entry.id   AF-A0AAE0VM69-F1
#
_cell.length_a   1.000
_cell.length_b   1.000
_cell.length_c   1.000
_cell.angle_alpha   90.00
_cell.angle_beta   90.00
_cell.angle_gamma   90.00
#
_symmetry.space_group_name_H-M   'P 1'
#
loop_
_entity.id
_entity.type
_entity.pdbx_description
1 polymer ?
#
loop_
_entity_poly.entity_id
_entity_poly.type
_entity_poly.pdbx_seq_one_letter_code
_entity_poly.pdbx_strand_id
1 'polypeptide(L)'
;LSYRGEVCNIGSRTSVVEAHDFFLTTSTAAHELGHNLGAYHDGEGSATACRAEDLFIMSPIVPRFDRTMRYSRKPWLFSSCSVEAFKSTLPAKACLANKGLYFDEEEWKQHVQKLPGEVYSTDEQCELINGHKSKHCGRSKNKPRHICRFMQCTDPNTDQCLLDNYNAARGSTCGVNMLCMEGRCIMKSLK
;
A
#
# COMPACT_ATOMS: atom_id res chain seq x y z
N LEU A 1 1.98 3.13 -14.74
CA LEU A 1 2.70 4.00 -15.70
C LEU A 1 2.52 5.47 -15.34
N SER A 2 3.62 6.22 -15.22
CA SER A 2 3.62 7.65 -14.96
C SER A 2 4.88 8.32 -15.49
N TYR A 3 4.77 9.57 -15.93
CA TYR A 3 5.95 10.38 -16.22
C TYR A 3 6.60 10.86 -14.92
N ARG A 4 7.93 11.02 -14.92
CA ARG A 4 8.68 11.39 -13.72
C ARG A 4 8.79 12.90 -13.54
N GLY A 5 8.35 13.43 -12.39
CA GLY A 5 8.50 14.84 -12.03
C GLY A 5 7.53 15.80 -12.74
N GLU A 6 6.49 15.26 -13.37
CA GLU A 6 5.61 15.99 -14.28
C GLU A 6 4.28 16.46 -13.64
N VAL A 7 4.15 16.41 -12.32
CA VAL A 7 2.88 16.69 -11.59
C VAL A 7 2.20 18.03 -11.88
N CYS A 8 2.94 19.03 -12.33
CA CYS A 8 2.37 20.33 -12.74
C CYS A 8 2.33 20.56 -14.26
N ASN A 9 2.71 19.56 -15.06
CA ASN A 9 2.73 19.69 -16.51
C ASN A 9 1.44 19.11 -17.12
N ILE A 10 0.69 19.94 -17.83
CA ILE A 10 -0.68 19.65 -18.29
C ILE A 10 -0.74 18.39 -19.18
N GLY A 11 0.32 18.08 -19.93
CA GLY A 11 0.37 16.90 -20.82
C GLY A 11 0.87 15.59 -20.19
N SER A 12 1.44 15.64 -18.99
CA SER A 12 2.23 14.53 -18.41
C SER A 12 2.01 14.33 -16.90
N ARG A 13 1.13 15.11 -16.26
CA ARG A 13 0.76 14.98 -14.84
C ARG A 13 -0.14 13.79 -14.49
N THR A 14 -0.49 12.95 -15.46
CA THR A 14 -1.40 11.82 -15.25
C THR A 14 -0.62 10.54 -14.96
N SER A 15 -1.13 9.74 -14.02
CA SER A 15 -0.67 8.38 -13.74
C SER A 15 -1.77 7.38 -14.13
N VAL A 16 -1.37 6.24 -14.68
CA VAL A 16 -2.28 5.15 -15.08
C VAL A 16 -1.92 3.90 -14.30
N VAL A 17 -2.93 3.27 -13.70
CA VAL A 17 -2.80 2.07 -12.87
C VAL A 17 -3.73 1.01 -13.42
N GLU A 18 -3.21 -0.18 -13.68
CA GLU A 18 -4.05 -1.36 -13.91
C GLU A 18 -4.56 -1.89 -12.58
N ALA A 19 -5.88 -2.04 -12.46
CA ALA A 19 -6.50 -2.58 -11.25
C ALA A 19 -6.44 -4.11 -11.31
N HIS A 20 -5.77 -4.71 -10.33
CA HIS A 20 -5.72 -6.17 -10.17
C HIS A 20 -6.47 -6.62 -8.92
N ASP A 21 -6.01 -6.18 -7.76
CA ASP A 21 -6.62 -6.45 -6.46
C ASP A 21 -6.51 -5.22 -5.55
N PHE A 22 -7.29 -5.20 -4.47
CA PHE A 22 -7.42 -4.04 -3.58
C PHE A 22 -6.06 -3.47 -3.11
N PHE A 23 -5.16 -4.31 -2.59
CA PHE A 23 -3.91 -3.83 -1.99
C PHE A 23 -2.84 -3.51 -3.02
N LEU A 24 -2.71 -4.32 -4.07
CA LEU A 24 -1.75 -4.06 -5.12
C LEU A 24 -2.11 -2.76 -5.85
N THR A 25 -3.38 -2.54 -6.15
CA THR A 25 -3.84 -1.34 -6.86
C THR A 25 -3.49 -0.08 -6.09
N THR A 26 -3.72 -0.02 -4.77
CA THR A 26 -3.34 1.14 -3.95
C THR A 26 -1.82 1.33 -3.88
N SER A 27 -1.05 0.25 -3.75
CA SER A 27 0.42 0.32 -3.73
C SER A 27 0.98 0.81 -5.07
N THR A 28 0.44 0.31 -6.18
CA THR A 28 0.80 0.74 -7.52
C THR A 28 0.42 2.20 -7.74
N ALA A 29 -0.77 2.64 -7.32
CA ALA A 29 -1.16 4.05 -7.40
C ALA A 29 -0.18 4.96 -6.64
N ALA A 30 0.24 4.57 -5.43
CA ALA A 30 1.25 5.31 -4.68
C ALA A 30 2.62 5.34 -5.39
N HIS A 31 3.03 4.22 -6.00
CA HIS A 31 4.26 4.10 -6.78
C HIS A 31 4.26 5.04 -7.99
N GLU A 32 3.19 5.04 -8.78
CA GLU A 32 3.06 5.87 -9.97
C GLU A 32 2.99 7.37 -9.63
N LEU A 33 2.30 7.71 -8.53
CA LEU A 33 2.34 9.07 -7.99
C LEU A 33 3.75 9.45 -7.54
N GLY A 34 4.50 8.51 -6.93
CA GLY A 34 5.90 8.71 -6.57
C GLY A 34 6.77 9.10 -7.75
N HIS A 35 6.62 8.43 -8.90
CA HIS A 35 7.27 8.86 -10.14
C HIS A 35 6.88 10.29 -10.51
N ASN A 36 5.58 10.60 -10.53
CA ASN A 36 5.10 11.93 -10.91
C ASN A 36 5.63 13.05 -10.00
N LEU A 37 5.90 12.72 -8.74
CA LEU A 37 6.54 13.59 -7.74
C LEU A 37 8.07 13.62 -7.82
N GLY A 38 8.68 12.89 -8.76
CA GLY A 38 10.10 13.00 -9.11
C GLY A 38 10.96 11.80 -8.71
N ALA A 39 10.42 10.76 -8.07
CA ALA A 39 11.21 9.62 -7.63
C ALA A 39 11.62 8.71 -8.79
N TYR A 40 12.85 8.20 -8.72
CA TYR A 40 13.29 7.01 -9.46
C TYR A 40 12.84 5.75 -8.72
N HIS A 41 12.95 4.60 -9.39
CA HIS A 41 12.96 3.33 -8.67
C HIS A 41 14.14 3.28 -7.69
N ASP A 42 13.94 2.62 -6.56
CA ASP A 42 15.04 2.30 -5.65
C ASP A 42 16.06 1.40 -6.37
N GLY A 43 17.34 1.79 -6.35
CA GLY A 43 18.44 1.11 -7.03
C GLY A 43 18.80 1.71 -8.39
N GLU A 44 18.06 2.71 -8.88
CA GLU A 44 18.25 3.31 -10.20
C GLU A 44 18.51 4.82 -10.12
N GLY A 45 19.20 5.38 -11.13
CA GLY A 45 19.38 6.82 -11.29
C GLY A 45 19.99 7.50 -10.07
N SER A 46 19.29 8.50 -9.51
CA SER A 46 19.71 9.19 -8.27
C SER A 46 19.38 8.42 -6.98
N ALA A 47 18.71 7.27 -7.07
CA ALA A 47 18.27 6.45 -5.95
C ALA A 47 19.09 5.15 -5.79
N THR A 48 20.30 5.07 -6.34
CA THR A 48 21.21 3.91 -6.23
C THR A 48 21.64 3.58 -4.80
N ALA A 49 21.56 4.55 -3.87
CA ALA A 49 21.84 4.33 -2.46
C ALA A 49 20.74 3.53 -1.72
N CYS A 50 19.53 3.46 -2.27
CA CYS A 50 18.42 2.69 -1.71
C CYS A 50 18.27 1.39 -2.50
N ARG A 51 18.24 0.24 -1.83
CA ARG A 51 18.24 -1.06 -2.51
C ARG A 51 16.84 -1.44 -2.98
N ALA A 52 16.72 -1.97 -4.20
CA ALA A 52 15.47 -2.51 -4.72
C ALA A 52 14.90 -3.63 -3.81
N GLU A 53 15.77 -4.46 -3.23
CA GLU A 53 15.37 -5.60 -2.39
C GLU A 53 14.79 -5.20 -1.02
N ASP A 54 14.89 -3.93 -0.62
CA ASP A 54 14.26 -3.44 0.61
C ASP A 54 12.74 -3.26 0.47
N LEU A 55 12.21 -3.37 -0.76
CA LEU A 55 10.78 -3.38 -1.09
C LEU A 55 9.99 -2.24 -0.42
N PHE A 56 10.54 -1.03 -0.48
CA PHE A 56 9.78 0.21 -0.30
C PHE A 56 8.83 0.43 -1.50
N ILE A 57 7.95 1.43 -1.41
CA ILE A 57 6.94 1.71 -2.44
C ILE A 57 7.57 1.87 -3.84
N MET A 58 8.74 2.50 -3.95
CA MET A 58 9.42 2.73 -5.24
C MET A 58 10.33 1.58 -5.68
N SER A 59 10.28 0.41 -5.03
CA SER A 59 11.01 -0.76 -5.54
C SER A 59 10.46 -1.16 -6.92
N PRO A 60 11.32 -1.49 -7.89
CA PRO A 60 10.89 -2.02 -9.20
C PRO A 60 10.42 -3.49 -9.11
N ILE A 61 10.58 -4.14 -7.95
CA ILE A 61 10.23 -5.54 -7.74
C ILE A 61 8.80 -5.64 -7.19
N VAL A 62 7.90 -6.28 -7.94
CA VAL A 62 6.52 -6.51 -7.49
C VAL A 62 6.48 -7.66 -6.47
N PRO A 63 6.09 -7.41 -5.20
CA PRO A 63 6.21 -8.42 -4.14
C PRO A 63 5.33 -9.67 -4.34
N ARG A 64 4.30 -9.65 -5.18
CA ARG A 64 3.45 -10.85 -5.39
C ARG A 64 4.23 -12.06 -5.93
N PHE A 65 5.33 -11.84 -6.65
CA PHE A 65 6.07 -12.91 -7.32
C PHE A 65 7.17 -13.56 -6.47
N ASP A 66 7.52 -12.98 -5.32
CA ASP A 66 8.56 -13.54 -4.45
C ASP A 66 7.98 -14.20 -3.20
N ARG A 67 7.74 -15.52 -3.32
CA ARG A 67 7.24 -16.39 -2.24
C ARG A 67 8.29 -16.67 -1.15
N THR A 68 9.54 -16.20 -1.33
CA THR A 68 10.69 -16.50 -0.47
C THR A 68 11.04 -15.38 0.52
N MET A 69 10.53 -14.16 0.30
CA MET A 69 10.92 -13.00 1.10
C MET A 69 10.32 -13.00 2.50
N ARG A 70 11.08 -13.60 3.43
CA ARG A 70 10.80 -13.66 4.87
C ARG A 70 11.18 -12.39 5.62
N TYR A 71 11.94 -11.46 5.03
CA TYR A 71 12.42 -10.30 5.78
C TYR A 71 12.36 -8.98 5.00
N SER A 72 11.57 -8.06 5.56
CA SER A 72 11.59 -6.61 5.34
C SER A 72 10.91 -6.02 4.10
N ARG A 73 9.74 -6.54 3.70
CA ARG A 73 8.77 -5.76 2.90
C ARG A 73 8.37 -4.47 3.62
N LYS A 74 8.46 -3.32 2.96
CA LYS A 74 8.03 -2.00 3.47
C LYS A 74 7.04 -1.30 2.51
N PRO A 75 5.94 -1.96 2.09
CA PRO A 75 5.00 -1.44 1.10
C PRO A 75 4.20 -0.21 1.57
N TRP A 76 4.37 0.20 2.82
CA TRP A 76 3.73 1.39 3.39
C TRP A 76 4.63 2.63 3.41
N LEU A 77 5.91 2.47 3.05
CA LEU A 77 6.91 3.51 3.21
C LEU A 77 7.61 3.80 1.89
N PHE A 78 7.91 5.07 1.67
CA PHE A 78 8.90 5.51 0.70
C PHE A 78 10.31 5.37 1.28
N SER A 79 11.30 5.07 0.44
CA SER A 79 12.70 5.04 0.87
C SER A 79 13.20 6.45 1.17
N SER A 80 14.36 6.57 1.83
CA SER A 80 15.01 7.88 2.02
C SER A 80 15.34 8.55 0.68
N CYS A 81 15.64 7.78 -0.36
CA CYS A 81 15.95 8.30 -1.69
C CYS A 81 14.71 8.91 -2.37
N SER A 82 13.55 8.23 -2.29
CA SER A 82 12.30 8.79 -2.80
C SER A 82 11.90 10.06 -2.04
N VAL A 83 12.03 10.06 -0.71
CA VAL A 83 11.74 11.24 0.12
C VAL A 83 12.63 12.43 -0.26
N GLU A 84 13.91 12.20 -0.52
CA GLU A 84 14.82 13.25 -0.96
C GLU A 84 14.45 13.78 -2.35
N ALA A 85 14.09 12.89 -3.28
CA ALA A 85 13.59 13.30 -4.60
C ALA A 85 12.33 14.18 -4.48
N PHE A 86 11.40 13.85 -3.58
CA PHE A 86 10.20 14.67 -3.33
C PHE A 86 10.58 16.05 -2.78
N LYS A 87 11.47 16.11 -1.80
CA LYS A 87 11.95 17.37 -1.22
C LYS A 87 12.64 18.25 -2.26
N SER A 88 13.39 17.66 -3.19
CA SER A 88 14.02 18.40 -4.28
C SER A 88 13.01 18.87 -5.34
N THR A 89 11.95 18.10 -5.59
CA THR A 89 11.00 18.38 -6.69
C THR A 89 9.90 19.34 -6.28
N LEU A 90 9.28 19.14 -5.12
CA LEU A 90 8.08 19.86 -4.68
C LEU A 90 8.21 21.39 -4.58
N PRO A 91 9.35 21.98 -4.15
CA PRO A 91 9.48 23.44 -4.04
C PRO A 91 9.23 24.19 -5.36
N ALA A 92 9.51 23.55 -6.50
CA ALA A 92 9.30 24.13 -7.82
C ALA A 92 7.88 23.91 -8.39
N LYS A 93 6.99 23.21 -7.67
CA LYS A 93 5.67 22.77 -8.15
C LYS A 93 4.54 23.65 -7.60
N ALA A 94 4.44 24.88 -8.12
CA ALA A 94 3.45 25.86 -7.70
C ALA A 94 1.98 25.40 -7.80
N CYS A 95 1.67 24.45 -8.70
CA CYS A 95 0.31 23.91 -8.85
C CYS A 95 -0.18 23.07 -7.65
N LEU A 96 0.71 22.72 -6.71
CA LEU A 96 0.40 22.00 -5.48
C LEU A 96 0.36 22.92 -4.25
N ALA A 97 0.58 24.24 -4.43
CA ALA A 97 0.66 25.20 -3.34
C ALA A 97 -0.70 25.69 -2.84
N ASN A 98 -1.76 25.53 -3.64
CA ASN A 98 -3.11 25.87 -3.23
C ASN A 98 -3.76 24.74 -2.43
N LYS A 99 -4.70 25.10 -1.55
CA LYS A 99 -5.55 24.13 -0.87
C LYS A 99 -6.36 23.35 -1.92
N GLY A 100 -6.42 22.03 -1.78
CA GLY A 100 -7.28 21.18 -2.60
C GLY A 100 -8.74 21.58 -2.43
N LEU A 101 -9.47 21.67 -3.55
CA LEU A 101 -10.92 21.81 -3.56
C LEU A 101 -11.52 20.41 -3.62
N TYR A 102 -12.32 20.05 -2.63
CA TYR A 102 -13.08 18.81 -2.65
C TYR A 102 -14.41 19.08 -3.37
N PHE A 103 -14.79 18.20 -4.29
CA PHE A 103 -16.09 18.31 -4.96
C PHE A 103 -17.24 18.10 -3.96
N ASP A 104 -17.06 17.14 -3.05
CA ASP A 104 -17.93 16.91 -1.90
C ASP A 104 -17.05 16.76 -0.63
N GLU A 105 -17.12 17.75 0.25
CA GLU A 105 -16.32 17.78 1.48
C GLU A 105 -16.83 16.77 2.51
N GLU A 106 -18.14 16.49 2.52
CA GLU A 106 -18.74 15.55 3.47
C GLU A 106 -18.46 14.10 3.07
N GLU A 107 -18.54 13.78 1.77
CA GLU A 107 -18.11 12.49 1.23
C GLU A 107 -16.63 12.25 1.57
N TRP A 108 -15.76 13.22 1.30
CA TRP A 108 -14.33 13.13 1.64
C TRP A 108 -14.11 12.89 3.14
N LYS A 109 -14.78 13.65 4.02
CA LYS A 109 -14.69 13.49 5.48
C LYS A 109 -15.08 12.08 5.91
N GLN A 110 -16.12 11.49 5.31
CA GLN A 110 -16.56 10.14 5.63
C GLN A 110 -15.48 9.10 5.26
N HIS A 111 -14.80 9.28 4.12
CA HIS A 111 -13.76 8.36 3.67
C HIS A 111 -12.44 8.45 4.45
N VAL A 112 -12.07 9.62 4.99
CA VAL A 112 -10.79 9.77 5.71
C VAL A 112 -10.85 9.43 7.20
N GLN A 113 -12.04 9.33 7.80
CA GLN A 113 -12.18 9.06 9.24
C GLN A 113 -11.88 7.60 9.62
N LYS A 114 -12.14 6.67 8.70
CA LYS A 114 -11.96 5.23 8.93
C LYS A 114 -10.79 4.72 8.11
N LEU A 115 -9.93 3.93 8.75
CA LEU A 115 -8.89 3.20 8.06
C LEU A 115 -9.52 2.06 7.25
N PRO A 116 -8.91 1.62 6.14
CA PRO A 116 -9.47 0.55 5.31
C PRO A 116 -9.82 -0.74 6.08
N GLY A 117 -9.02 -1.13 7.07
CA GLY A 117 -9.29 -2.31 7.90
C GLY A 117 -10.32 -2.11 9.01
N GLU A 118 -10.79 -0.88 9.22
CA GLU A 118 -11.97 -0.55 10.03
C GLU A 118 -13.26 -0.58 9.19
N VAL A 119 -13.13 -0.50 7.86
CA VAL A 119 -14.25 -0.56 6.90
C VAL A 119 -14.44 -1.99 6.39
N TYR A 120 -13.34 -2.66 6.02
CA TYR A 120 -13.34 -4.02 5.49
C TYR A 120 -12.73 -4.97 6.50
N SER A 121 -13.51 -5.94 6.95
CA SER A 121 -13.04 -7.09 7.72
C SER A 121 -12.00 -7.89 6.91
N THR A 122 -11.26 -8.78 7.58
CA THR A 122 -10.25 -9.62 6.91
C THR A 122 -10.87 -10.60 5.92
N ASP A 123 -12.14 -11.00 6.12
CA ASP A 123 -12.87 -11.84 5.18
C ASP A 123 -13.24 -11.04 3.93
N GLU A 124 -13.82 -9.84 4.09
CA GLU A 124 -14.13 -8.94 2.96
C GLU A 124 -12.87 -8.56 2.18
N GLN A 125 -11.74 -8.36 2.87
CA GLN A 125 -10.45 -8.16 2.20
C GLN A 125 -10.05 -9.37 1.34
N CYS A 126 -10.27 -10.59 1.81
CA CYS A 126 -10.02 -11.79 1.01
C CYS A 126 -10.96 -11.91 -0.20
N GLU A 127 -12.24 -11.55 -0.04
CA GLU A 127 -13.19 -11.51 -1.15
C GLU A 127 -12.77 -10.49 -2.23
N LEU A 128 -12.28 -9.32 -1.81
CA LEU A 128 -11.76 -8.30 -2.72
C LEU A 128 -10.45 -8.70 -3.44
N ILE A 129 -9.70 -9.64 -2.89
CA ILE A 129 -8.41 -10.09 -3.47
C ILE A 129 -8.61 -11.28 -4.40
N ASN A 130 -9.35 -12.30 -3.96
CA ASN A 130 -9.44 -13.61 -4.63
C ASN A 130 -10.84 -13.93 -5.16
N GLY A 131 -11.83 -13.07 -4.89
CA GLY A 131 -13.20 -13.23 -5.36
C GLY A 131 -14.16 -13.70 -4.27
N HIS A 132 -15.45 -13.59 -4.59
CA HIS A 132 -16.56 -13.92 -3.70
C HIS A 132 -16.42 -15.32 -3.08
N LYS A 133 -16.69 -15.44 -1.77
CA LYS A 133 -16.49 -16.62 -0.90
C LYS A 133 -15.07 -16.87 -0.38
N SER A 134 -14.04 -16.15 -0.87
CA SER A 134 -12.71 -16.22 -0.26
C SER A 134 -12.74 -15.62 1.15
N LYS A 135 -12.15 -16.30 2.14
CA LYS A 135 -12.16 -15.87 3.55
C LYS A 135 -10.77 -15.88 4.15
N HIS A 136 -10.59 -15.19 5.25
CA HIS A 136 -9.33 -15.22 5.98
C HIS A 136 -9.08 -16.60 6.59
N CYS A 137 -7.90 -17.13 6.28
CA CYS A 137 -7.42 -18.38 6.85
C CYS A 137 -7.10 -18.20 8.34
N GLY A 138 -8.02 -18.65 9.19
CA GLY A 138 -7.88 -18.66 10.66
C GLY A 138 -6.66 -19.42 11.21
N ARG A 139 -5.76 -19.97 10.38
CA ARG A 139 -4.48 -20.56 10.82
C ARG A 139 -3.54 -19.54 11.48
N SER A 140 -3.77 -18.23 11.28
CA SER A 140 -3.06 -17.17 12.04
C SER A 140 -3.54 -17.02 13.49
N LYS A 141 -4.57 -17.76 13.94
CA LYS A 141 -5.07 -17.74 15.34
C LYS A 141 -3.98 -18.00 16.39
N ASN A 142 -2.90 -18.71 16.03
CA ASN A 142 -1.78 -18.99 16.94
C ASN A 142 -0.71 -17.89 16.97
N LYS A 143 -0.78 -16.88 16.08
CA LYS A 143 0.12 -15.70 16.04
C LYS A 143 -0.61 -14.47 15.47
N PRO A 144 -1.66 -13.96 16.14
CA PRO A 144 -2.51 -12.89 15.60
C PRO A 144 -1.75 -11.59 15.28
N ARG A 145 -0.56 -11.39 15.89
CA ARG A 145 0.37 -10.29 15.57
C ARG A 145 0.93 -10.31 14.15
N HIS A 146 0.88 -11.45 13.45
CA HIS A 146 1.51 -11.63 12.14
C HIS A 146 0.58 -11.27 10.98
N ILE A 147 -0.74 -11.17 11.20
CA ILE A 147 -1.73 -10.87 10.16
C ILE A 147 -1.44 -9.56 9.42
N CYS A 148 -0.83 -8.59 10.09
CA CYS A 148 -0.46 -7.30 9.50
C CYS A 148 0.55 -7.41 8.35
N ARG A 149 1.26 -8.54 8.24
CA ARG A 149 2.23 -8.83 7.17
C ARG A 149 1.94 -10.13 6.42
N PHE A 150 1.21 -11.05 7.04
CA PHE A 150 1.00 -12.41 6.56
C PHE A 150 -0.47 -12.80 6.78
N MET A 151 -1.36 -12.15 6.03
CA MET A 151 -2.76 -12.54 5.89
C MET A 151 -2.87 -13.56 4.76
N GLN A 152 -3.49 -14.71 5.03
CA GLN A 152 -3.75 -15.75 4.03
C GLN A 152 -5.25 -15.83 3.77
N CYS A 153 -5.62 -16.16 2.54
CA CYS A 153 -7.01 -16.27 2.11
C CYS A 153 -7.31 -17.69 1.59
N THR A 154 -8.57 -18.11 1.66
CA THR A 154 -9.02 -19.36 1.06
C THR A 154 -9.25 -19.22 -0.44
N ASP A 155 -9.04 -20.31 -1.17
CA ASP A 155 -9.51 -20.44 -2.55
C ASP A 155 -11.05 -20.44 -2.54
N PRO A 156 -11.72 -19.58 -3.34
CA PRO A 156 -13.17 -19.44 -3.32
C PRO A 156 -13.94 -20.68 -3.79
N ASN A 157 -13.28 -21.61 -4.50
CA ASN A 157 -13.89 -22.83 -5.03
C ASN A 157 -13.67 -24.04 -4.13
N THR A 158 -12.53 -24.11 -3.44
CA THR A 158 -12.15 -25.29 -2.64
C THR A 158 -12.16 -25.05 -1.13
N ASP A 159 -12.28 -23.80 -0.68
CA ASP A 159 -12.14 -23.34 0.72
C ASP A 159 -10.77 -23.70 1.35
N GLN A 160 -9.80 -24.12 0.54
CA GLN A 160 -8.46 -24.42 1.00
C GLN A 160 -7.63 -23.15 1.11
N CYS A 161 -6.81 -23.06 2.15
CA CYS A 161 -5.92 -21.92 2.33
C CYS A 161 -4.85 -21.86 1.24
N LEU A 162 -4.84 -20.74 0.51
CA LEU A 162 -3.80 -20.44 -0.46
C LEU A 162 -2.47 -20.20 0.26
N LEU A 163 -1.37 -20.53 -0.43
CA LEU A 163 -0.01 -20.32 0.09
C LEU A 163 0.44 -18.86 0.01
N ASP A 164 -0.29 -18.03 -0.74
CA ASP A 164 0.07 -16.63 -0.94
C ASP A 164 -0.19 -15.81 0.32
N ASN A 165 0.66 -14.81 0.55
CA ASN A 165 0.61 -13.95 1.72
C ASN A 165 0.34 -12.51 1.30
N TYR A 166 -0.71 -11.95 1.86
CA TYR A 166 -1.11 -10.56 1.69
C TYR A 166 -0.82 -9.78 2.97
N ASN A 167 -0.82 -8.46 2.85
CA ASN A 167 -0.84 -7.59 4.02
C ASN A 167 -2.28 -7.30 4.38
N ALA A 168 -2.65 -7.47 5.65
CA ALA A 168 -3.93 -6.94 6.11
C ALA A 168 -3.92 -5.41 6.01
N ALA A 169 -5.08 -4.83 5.71
CA ALA A 169 -5.22 -3.39 5.59
C ALA A 169 -4.82 -2.66 6.87
N ARG A 170 -4.35 -1.41 6.74
CA ARG A 170 -4.18 -0.51 7.87
C ARG A 170 -5.50 -0.40 8.63
N GLY A 171 -5.48 -0.57 9.96
CA GLY A 171 -6.68 -0.63 10.80
C GLY A 171 -7.31 -2.02 10.97
N SER A 172 -6.79 -3.07 10.32
CA SER A 172 -7.32 -4.43 10.53
C SER A 172 -7.06 -4.90 11.95
N THR A 173 -8.01 -5.59 12.57
CA THR A 173 -7.84 -6.12 13.93
C THR A 173 -6.81 -7.25 13.94
N CYS A 174 -5.81 -7.15 14.81
CA CYS A 174 -4.72 -8.15 14.96
C CYS A 174 -4.61 -8.69 16.39
N GLY A 175 -5.59 -8.40 17.24
CA GLY A 175 -5.65 -8.80 18.64
C GLY A 175 -6.71 -8.01 19.40
N VAL A 176 -6.95 -8.39 20.66
CA VAL A 176 -7.88 -7.66 21.54
C VAL A 176 -7.34 -6.24 21.73
N ASN A 177 -8.13 -5.24 21.35
CA ASN A 177 -7.74 -3.82 21.38
C ASN A 177 -6.45 -3.49 20.60
N MET A 178 -6.16 -4.24 19.53
CA MET A 178 -5.00 -4.01 18.68
C MET A 178 -5.35 -3.92 17.19
N LEU A 179 -4.58 -3.12 16.44
CA LEU A 179 -4.77 -2.83 15.02
C LEU A 179 -3.46 -2.95 14.24
N CYS A 180 -3.57 -3.25 12.95
CA CYS A 180 -2.45 -3.24 12.02
C CYS A 180 -2.11 -1.82 11.56
N MET A 181 -0.88 -1.37 11.83
CA MET A 181 -0.33 -0.08 11.43
C MET A 181 1.08 -0.30 10.89
N GLU A 182 1.32 0.08 9.63
CA GLU A 182 2.61 -0.08 8.93
C GLU A 182 3.24 -1.49 9.09
N GLY A 183 2.39 -2.52 8.99
CA GLY A 183 2.80 -3.92 9.14
C GLY A 183 3.13 -4.35 10.57
N ARG A 184 2.73 -3.57 11.58
CA ARG A 184 2.90 -3.89 13.01
C ARG A 184 1.53 -3.99 13.68
N CYS A 185 1.42 -4.88 14.65
CA CYS A 185 0.24 -4.97 15.50
C CYS A 185 0.45 -4.08 16.73
N ILE A 186 -0.26 -2.96 16.81
CA ILE A 186 -0.13 -1.97 17.89
C ILE A 186 -1.45 -1.81 18.67
N MET A 187 -1.41 -1.24 19.87
CA MET A 187 -2.62 -0.95 20.63
C MET A 187 -3.47 0.13 19.96
N LYS A 188 -4.80 0.00 20.01
CA LYS A 188 -5.76 0.99 19.48
C LYS A 188 -5.51 2.40 20.00
N SER A 189 -5.07 2.55 21.25
CA SER A 189 -4.78 3.84 21.89
C SER A 189 -3.52 4.54 21.36
N LEU A 190 -2.74 3.89 20.50
CA LEU A 190 -1.53 4.44 19.86
C LEU A 190 -1.78 4.87 18.40
N LYS A 191 -3.04 4.84 17.94
CA LYS A 191 -3.49 5.29 16.61
C LYS A 191 -3.45 6.81 16.50
#